data_AF-A0A9D9U6F0-F1
#
_entry.id   AF-A0A9D9U6F0-F1
#
_cell.length_a   1.000
_cell.length_b   1.000
_cell.length_c   1.000
_cell.angle_alpha   90.00
_cell.angle_beta   90.00
_cell.angle_gamma   90.00
#
_symmetry.space_group_name_H-M   'P 1'
#
loop_
_entity.id
_entity.type
_entity.pdbx_description
1 polymer ?
#
loop_
_entity_poly.entity_id
_entity_poly.type
_entity_poly.pdbx_seq_one_letter_code
_entity_poly.pdbx_strand_id
1 'polypeptide(L)'
;MSTEDPTPPPPRCPDCGAAGAARFCPQCGQKQGTGIPGALSYLHEVVNHYVALDGKLWRTLWLLLVRPGMLVTEYIAGRRQRYIGPLKLYLTFSVIFFVLASLTPAAEVRVAVALDPGSKEARELEQALEQMPQGLRQAVERTLAEAERNTAQPARTAREIGDRLQAQAPRAMFLLLPAFAGLSLFAFRRRPQHYAVHLMLALHAHAVAFLLLILRLALPAAIGGKLVLVLPLWLLFAFRHLFGGRWWALAARAGFVSASYALLLVAAIAAGVLLFAATPA
;
A
#
# COMPACT_ATOMS: atom_id res chain seq x y z
N MET A 1 7.50 65.39 11.10
CA MET A 1 7.06 64.60 9.94
C MET A 1 7.34 63.14 10.29
N SER A 2 6.35 62.47 10.88
CA SER A 2 6.51 61.12 11.42
C SER A 2 6.47 60.11 10.26
N THR A 3 7.54 59.37 10.08
CA THR A 3 7.60 58.25 9.12
C THR A 3 6.82 57.08 9.70
N GLU A 4 5.56 56.90 9.27
CA GLU A 4 4.87 55.63 9.45
C GLU A 4 5.58 54.59 8.59
N ASP A 5 6.28 53.67 9.25
CA ASP A 5 6.82 52.46 8.65
C ASP A 5 5.62 51.61 8.15
N PRO A 6 5.53 51.22 6.86
CA PRO A 6 4.40 50.47 6.37
C PRO A 6 4.34 49.11 7.08
N THR A 7 3.34 48.95 7.95
CA THR A 7 3.06 47.68 8.61
C THR A 7 2.88 46.60 7.54
N PRO A 8 3.57 45.45 7.65
CA PRO A 8 3.46 44.40 6.65
C PRO A 8 2.01 43.93 6.57
N PRO A 9 1.49 43.65 5.35
CA PRO A 9 0.10 43.24 5.19
C PRO A 9 -0.17 41.98 6.02
N PRO A 10 -1.39 41.84 6.58
CA PRO A 10 -1.73 40.70 7.42
C PRO A 10 -1.52 39.39 6.65
N PRO A 11 -1.06 38.32 7.33
CA PRO A 11 -0.82 37.04 6.68
C PRO A 11 -2.11 36.56 6.00
N ARG A 12 -1.99 36.20 4.72
CA ARG A 12 -3.10 35.64 3.94
C ARG A 12 -3.14 34.12 4.09
N CYS A 13 -4.34 33.55 4.06
CA CYS A 13 -4.51 32.10 4.07
C CYS A 13 -3.86 31.48 2.83
N PRO A 14 -2.98 30.47 2.96
CA PRO A 14 -2.32 29.83 1.82
C PRO A 14 -3.29 29.09 0.90
N ASP A 15 -4.44 28.64 1.41
CA ASP A 15 -5.40 27.83 0.66
C ASP A 15 -6.43 28.69 -0.10
N CYS A 16 -7.10 29.63 0.57
CA CYS A 16 -8.17 30.47 -0.02
C CYS A 16 -7.81 31.94 -0.23
N GLY A 17 -6.66 32.41 0.27
CA GLY A 17 -6.22 33.81 0.14
C GLY A 17 -6.90 34.81 1.08
N ALA A 18 -7.85 34.37 1.92
CA ALA A 18 -8.53 35.22 2.90
C ALA A 18 -7.54 35.93 3.83
N ALA A 19 -7.81 37.20 4.14
CA ALA A 19 -7.03 37.96 5.12
C ALA A 19 -7.39 37.51 6.54
N GLY A 20 -6.38 37.39 7.42
CA GLY A 20 -6.61 37.21 8.85
C GLY A 20 -5.59 36.28 9.52
N ALA A 21 -5.16 36.69 10.72
CA ALA A 21 -4.18 35.97 11.55
C ALA A 21 -4.82 34.99 12.56
N ALA A 22 -6.06 34.54 12.30
CA ALA A 22 -6.73 33.57 13.18
C ALA A 22 -6.03 32.20 13.13
N ARG A 23 -6.03 31.44 14.23
CA ARG A 23 -5.45 30.07 14.28
C ARG A 23 -6.08 29.12 13.26
N PHE A 24 -7.33 29.35 12.87
CA PHE A 24 -8.01 28.67 11.77
C PHE A 24 -8.63 29.73 10.85
N CYS A 25 -8.54 29.52 9.54
CA CYS A 25 -9.17 30.39 8.56
C CYS A 25 -10.70 30.31 8.69
N PRO A 26 -11.42 31.43 8.88
CA PRO A 26 -12.87 31.41 8.98
C PRO A 26 -13.55 31.08 7.65
N GLN A 27 -12.88 31.30 6.51
CA GLN A 27 -13.46 31.06 5.18
C GLN A 27 -13.34 29.59 4.73
N CYS A 28 -12.22 28.92 5.01
CA CYS A 28 -11.97 27.56 4.53
C CYS A 28 -11.58 26.54 5.62
N GLY A 29 -11.49 26.95 6.88
CA GLY A 29 -11.11 26.08 8.00
C GLY A 29 -9.62 25.70 8.05
N GLN A 30 -8.76 26.26 7.19
CA GLN A 30 -7.32 25.95 7.20
C GLN A 30 -6.66 26.39 8.51
N LYS A 31 -6.05 25.45 9.24
CA LYS A 31 -5.20 25.77 10.40
C LYS A 31 -4.01 26.62 9.94
N GLN A 32 -3.87 27.80 10.54
CA GLN A 32 -2.80 28.76 10.29
C GLN A 32 -1.66 28.52 11.30
N GLY A 33 -0.42 28.51 10.81
CA GLY A 33 0.77 28.30 11.64
C GLY A 33 1.94 27.75 10.82
N THR A 34 3.14 28.28 11.07
CA THR A 34 4.37 27.91 10.39
C THR A 34 4.98 26.68 11.04
N GLY A 35 4.58 25.50 10.58
CA GLY A 35 5.19 24.26 11.03
C GLY A 35 4.64 23.05 10.31
N ILE A 36 5.53 22.11 9.99
CA ILE A 36 5.15 20.72 9.77
C ILE A 36 4.80 20.18 11.17
N PRO A 37 3.54 19.82 11.46
CA PRO A 37 3.17 19.34 12.78
C PRO A 37 4.03 18.12 13.17
N GLY A 38 4.39 18.01 14.44
CA GLY A 38 5.14 16.86 14.95
C GLY A 38 4.29 15.58 14.91
N ALA A 39 4.94 14.42 14.80
CA ALA A 39 4.27 13.11 14.63
C ALA A 39 3.18 12.82 15.68
N LEU A 40 3.38 13.23 16.93
CA LEU A 40 2.44 13.01 18.04
C LEU A 40 1.16 13.88 17.94
N SER A 41 1.27 15.09 17.41
CA SER A 41 0.12 15.99 17.22
C SER A 41 -0.82 15.53 16.09
N TYR A 42 -0.36 14.63 15.21
CA TYR A 42 -1.15 14.07 14.12
C TYR A 42 -2.05 12.90 14.54
N LEU A 43 -1.68 12.12 15.57
CA LEU A 43 -2.43 10.91 15.95
C LEU A 43 -3.84 11.20 16.46
N HIS A 44 -4.03 12.31 17.20
CA HIS A 44 -5.36 12.73 17.68
C HIS A 44 -6.28 13.27 16.57
N GLU A 45 -5.72 13.70 15.44
CA GLU A 45 -6.50 14.27 14.32
C GLU A 45 -7.07 13.17 13.40
N VAL A 46 -6.51 11.95 13.45
CA VAL A 46 -6.90 10.80 12.61
C VAL A 46 -8.28 10.23 12.98
N VAL A 47 -8.66 10.25 14.25
CA VAL A 47 -9.89 9.60 14.74
C VAL A 47 -11.14 10.48 14.47
N ASN A 48 -11.01 11.80 14.50
CA ASN A 48 -12.17 12.71 14.50
C ASN A 48 -12.66 13.16 13.11
N HIS A 49 -12.05 12.72 12.00
CA HIS A 49 -12.38 13.24 10.66
C HIS A 49 -12.51 12.15 9.57
N TYR A 50 -12.70 10.89 9.95
CA TYR A 50 -12.60 9.76 9.00
C TYR A 50 -13.80 9.63 8.04
N VAL A 51 -14.97 10.20 8.35
CA VAL A 51 -16.21 9.98 7.58
C VAL A 51 -16.71 11.26 6.90
N ALA A 52 -15.90 11.78 5.98
CA ALA A 52 -16.36 12.70 4.96
C ALA A 52 -15.71 12.30 3.63
N LEU A 53 -16.41 11.45 2.88
CA LEU A 53 -16.12 11.18 1.46
C LEU A 53 -16.53 12.43 0.66
N ASP A 54 -15.77 13.50 0.85
CA ASP A 54 -15.93 14.77 0.14
C ASP A 54 -15.58 14.60 -1.34
N GLY A 55 -16.09 15.51 -2.20
CA GLY A 55 -15.61 15.71 -3.58
C GLY A 55 -14.09 16.01 -3.69
N LYS A 56 -13.38 16.19 -2.57
CA LYS A 56 -11.92 16.27 -2.49
C LYS A 56 -11.22 14.98 -2.91
N LEU A 57 -11.86 13.81 -2.76
CA LEU A 57 -11.25 12.51 -3.07
C LEU A 57 -10.84 12.39 -4.54
N TRP A 58 -11.77 12.65 -5.47
CA TRP A 58 -11.49 12.53 -6.91
C TRP A 58 -10.37 13.47 -7.34
N ARG A 59 -10.41 14.73 -6.87
CA ARG A 59 -9.35 15.71 -7.13
C ARG A 59 -7.99 15.26 -6.59
N THR A 60 -7.97 14.70 -5.38
CA THR A 60 -6.74 14.17 -4.75
C THR A 60 -6.21 12.96 -5.51
N LEU A 61 -7.08 12.01 -5.87
CA LEU A 61 -6.73 10.80 -6.61
C LEU A 61 -6.19 11.10 -8.00
N TRP A 62 -6.85 12.01 -8.72
CA TRP A 62 -6.38 12.49 -10.02
C TRP A 62 -4.97 13.07 -9.91
N LEU A 63 -4.73 13.94 -8.94
CA LEU A 63 -3.41 14.55 -8.76
C LEU A 63 -2.36 13.54 -8.32
N LEU A 64 -2.74 12.60 -7.45
CA LEU A 64 -1.89 11.52 -6.95
C LEU A 64 -1.34 10.68 -8.10
N LEU A 65 -2.19 10.28 -9.05
CA LEU A 65 -1.81 9.40 -10.16
C LEU A 65 -1.19 10.12 -11.34
N VAL A 66 -1.76 11.26 -11.75
CA VAL A 66 -1.37 11.95 -12.99
C VAL A 66 -0.19 12.90 -12.78
N ARG A 67 -0.02 13.45 -11.57
CA ARG A 67 1.07 14.40 -11.25
C ARG A 67 1.80 14.00 -9.96
N PRO A 68 2.58 12.91 -10.00
CA PRO A 68 3.28 12.39 -8.82
C PRO A 68 4.19 13.45 -8.20
N GLY A 69 4.15 13.56 -6.87
CA GLY A 69 4.89 14.56 -6.10
C GLY A 69 4.17 15.91 -5.93
N MET A 70 3.17 16.26 -6.76
CA MET A 70 2.51 17.57 -6.66
C MET A 70 1.76 17.77 -5.34
N LEU A 71 1.09 16.73 -4.83
CA LEU A 71 0.40 16.80 -3.52
C LEU A 71 1.36 17.10 -2.37
N VAL A 72 2.60 16.59 -2.43
CA VAL A 72 3.63 16.87 -1.43
C VAL A 72 4.04 18.35 -1.49
N THR A 73 4.25 18.88 -2.69
CA THR A 73 4.57 20.30 -2.91
C THR A 73 3.46 21.22 -2.38
N GLU A 74 2.20 20.92 -2.69
CA GLU A 74 1.03 21.67 -2.20
C GLU A 74 0.94 21.64 -0.67
N TYR A 75 1.18 20.48 -0.06
CA TYR A 75 1.10 20.30 1.39
C TYR A 75 2.19 21.09 2.13
N ILE A 76 3.43 21.06 1.59
CA ILE A 76 4.56 21.83 2.11
C ILE A 76 4.32 23.33 1.94
N ALA A 77 3.71 23.74 0.84
CA ALA A 77 3.29 25.13 0.59
C ALA A 77 2.13 25.60 1.48
N GLY A 78 1.57 24.72 2.33
CA GLY A 78 0.51 25.05 3.28
C GLY A 78 -0.92 24.97 2.73
N ARG A 79 -1.11 24.50 1.48
CA ARG A 79 -2.42 24.31 0.84
C ARG A 79 -3.00 22.95 1.21
N ARG A 80 -3.53 22.83 2.44
CA ARG A 80 -3.91 21.53 3.06
C ARG A 80 -5.42 21.28 3.11
N GLN A 81 -6.28 22.27 2.83
CA GLN A 81 -7.74 22.10 2.86
C GLN A 81 -8.31 21.58 1.55
N ARG A 82 -7.65 21.84 0.42
CA ARG A 82 -8.13 21.46 -0.91
C ARG A 82 -8.01 19.95 -1.23
N TYR A 83 -7.10 19.25 -0.55
CA TYR A 83 -6.77 17.84 -0.79
C TYR A 83 -6.90 17.01 0.49
N ILE A 84 -7.04 15.69 0.34
CA ILE A 84 -6.99 14.78 1.49
C ILE A 84 -5.54 14.69 1.99
N GLY A 85 -5.36 14.85 3.30
CA GLY A 85 -4.04 14.76 3.93
C GLY A 85 -3.36 13.39 3.69
N PRO A 86 -2.01 13.34 3.60
CA PRO A 86 -1.30 12.13 3.15
C PRO A 86 -1.55 10.90 4.03
N LEU A 87 -1.59 11.09 5.36
CA LEU A 87 -1.84 10.01 6.32
C LEU A 87 -3.27 9.47 6.21
N LYS A 88 -4.26 10.38 6.13
CA LYS A 88 -5.66 9.99 5.95
C LYS A 88 -5.86 9.21 4.65
N LEU A 89 -5.22 9.65 3.57
CA LEU A 89 -5.29 8.97 2.27
C LEU A 89 -4.71 7.55 2.32
N TYR A 90 -3.53 7.40 2.93
CA TYR A 90 -2.89 6.09 3.16
C TYR A 90 -3.79 5.16 3.98
N LEU A 91 -4.28 5.62 5.14
CA LEU A 91 -5.13 4.81 6.02
C LEU A 91 -6.45 4.42 5.34
N THR A 92 -7.05 5.34 4.59
CA THR A 92 -8.30 5.09 3.87
C THR A 92 -8.14 3.93 2.89
N PHE A 93 -7.14 4.01 2.01
CA PHE A 93 -6.91 2.93 1.04
C PHE A 93 -6.37 1.66 1.69
N SER A 94 -5.62 1.74 2.79
CA SER A 94 -5.18 0.54 3.52
C SER A 94 -6.36 -0.24 4.08
N VAL A 95 -7.28 0.45 4.76
CA VAL A 95 -8.46 -0.18 5.36
C VAL A 95 -9.35 -0.77 4.26
N ILE A 96 -9.63 -0.01 3.19
CA ILE A 96 -10.42 -0.50 2.06
C ILE A 96 -9.77 -1.75 1.45
N PHE A 97 -8.46 -1.73 1.20
CA PHE A 97 -7.75 -2.88 0.65
C PHE A 97 -7.87 -4.10 1.55
N PHE A 98 -7.59 -3.98 2.86
CA PHE A 98 -7.61 -5.14 3.76
C PHE A 98 -9.01 -5.73 3.94
N VAL A 99 -10.05 -4.88 3.97
CA VAL A 99 -11.45 -5.34 4.00
C VAL A 99 -11.80 -6.07 2.70
N LEU A 100 -11.46 -5.51 1.53
CA LEU A 100 -11.73 -6.18 0.26
C LEU A 100 -10.94 -7.48 0.13
N ALA A 101 -9.67 -7.48 0.51
CA ALA A 101 -8.81 -8.66 0.51
C ALA A 101 -9.31 -9.76 1.46
N SER A 102 -9.96 -9.42 2.58
CA SER A 102 -10.54 -10.41 3.50
C SER A 102 -11.85 -11.00 3.01
N LEU A 103 -12.55 -10.29 2.12
CA LEU A 103 -13.78 -10.76 1.49
C LEU A 103 -13.49 -11.60 0.24
N THR A 104 -12.37 -11.38 -0.43
CA THR A 104 -11.92 -12.24 -1.52
C THR A 104 -11.38 -13.55 -0.95
N PRO A 105 -11.93 -14.73 -1.33
CA PRO A 105 -11.26 -16.00 -1.04
C PRO A 105 -9.83 -15.90 -1.56
N ALA A 106 -8.84 -16.52 -0.89
CA ALA A 106 -7.42 -16.54 -1.27
C ALA A 106 -7.22 -17.17 -2.67
N ALA A 107 -7.64 -16.47 -3.72
CA ALA A 107 -8.00 -17.03 -5.02
C ALA A 107 -6.81 -17.14 -5.97
N GLU A 108 -5.63 -16.65 -5.59
CA GLU A 108 -4.42 -16.76 -6.42
C GLU A 108 -3.42 -17.84 -5.97
N VAL A 109 -3.67 -18.57 -4.88
CA VAL A 109 -2.94 -19.82 -4.59
C VAL A 109 -3.86 -21.02 -4.75
N ARG A 110 -4.52 -21.07 -5.91
CA ARG A 110 -5.13 -22.30 -6.41
C ARG A 110 -4.05 -23.11 -7.11
N VAL A 111 -3.35 -23.96 -6.35
CA VAL A 111 -2.84 -25.20 -6.92
C VAL A 111 -4.09 -25.97 -7.36
N ALA A 112 -4.44 -25.82 -8.63
CA ALA A 112 -5.61 -26.42 -9.22
C ALA A 112 -5.35 -27.90 -9.43
N VAL A 113 -5.55 -28.69 -8.37
CA VAL A 113 -5.79 -30.12 -8.47
C VAL A 113 -6.84 -30.46 -7.42
N ALA A 114 -8.09 -30.16 -7.75
CA ALA A 114 -9.23 -30.76 -7.08
C ALA A 114 -9.97 -31.52 -8.18
N LEU A 115 -9.82 -32.85 -8.19
CA LEU A 115 -10.80 -33.71 -8.84
C LEU A 115 -12.13 -33.40 -8.16
N ASP A 116 -13.11 -32.95 -8.93
CA ASP A 116 -14.46 -32.70 -8.43
C ASP A 116 -15.05 -34.07 -8.04
N PRO A 117 -15.32 -34.35 -6.74
CA PRO A 117 -15.81 -35.66 -6.30
C PRO A 117 -17.18 -36.01 -6.87
N GLY A 118 -17.87 -35.06 -7.52
CA GLY A 118 -19.13 -35.29 -8.23
C GLY A 118 -19.01 -35.53 -9.74
N SER A 119 -17.80 -35.50 -10.32
CA SER A 119 -17.61 -35.57 -11.77
C SER A 119 -17.97 -36.95 -12.35
N LYS A 120 -18.27 -37.00 -13.65
CA LYS A 120 -18.54 -38.27 -14.34
C LYS A 120 -17.32 -39.20 -14.26
N GLU A 121 -16.11 -38.64 -14.38
CA GLU A 121 -14.87 -39.40 -14.26
C GLU A 121 -14.68 -39.98 -12.85
N ALA A 122 -15.06 -39.26 -11.80
CA ALA A 122 -14.99 -39.75 -10.43
C ALA A 122 -15.92 -40.97 -10.21
N ARG A 123 -17.14 -40.92 -10.76
CA ARG A 123 -18.11 -42.03 -10.68
C ARG A 123 -17.69 -43.24 -11.50
N GLU A 124 -17.16 -43.02 -12.70
CA GLU A 124 -16.62 -44.08 -13.57
C GLU A 124 -15.40 -44.77 -12.92
N LEU A 125 -14.53 -44.00 -12.26
CA LEU A 125 -13.40 -44.52 -11.51
C LEU A 125 -13.86 -45.36 -10.30
N GLU A 126 -14.88 -44.90 -9.57
CA GLU A 126 -15.45 -45.61 -8.41
C GLU A 126 -16.09 -46.94 -8.83
N GLN A 127 -16.85 -46.94 -9.93
CA GLN A 127 -17.41 -48.17 -10.51
C GLN A 127 -16.32 -49.14 -11.01
N ALA A 128 -15.25 -48.62 -11.62
CA ALA A 128 -14.12 -49.45 -12.05
C ALA A 128 -13.36 -50.06 -10.85
N LEU A 129 -13.25 -49.32 -9.74
CA LEU A 129 -12.65 -49.80 -8.48
C LEU A 129 -13.49 -50.90 -7.81
N GLU A 130 -14.81 -50.86 -7.92
CA GLU A 130 -15.69 -51.91 -7.37
C GLU A 130 -15.54 -53.26 -8.08
N GLN A 131 -15.21 -53.26 -9.37
CA GLN A 131 -15.04 -54.47 -10.18
C GLN A 131 -13.65 -55.12 -10.03
N MET A 132 -12.71 -54.47 -9.33
CA MET A 132 -11.34 -54.96 -9.18
C MET A 132 -11.19 -56.03 -8.08
N PRO A 133 -10.24 -56.98 -8.24
CA PRO A 133 -9.88 -57.91 -7.17
C PRO A 133 -9.30 -57.17 -5.95
N GLN A 134 -9.61 -57.65 -4.74
CA GLN A 134 -9.36 -56.93 -3.48
C GLN A 134 -7.91 -56.45 -3.29
N GLY A 135 -6.92 -57.26 -3.67
CA GLY A 135 -5.50 -56.88 -3.55
C GLY A 135 -5.09 -55.72 -4.46
N LEU A 136 -5.65 -55.65 -5.67
CA LEU A 136 -5.39 -54.56 -6.61
C LEU A 136 -6.13 -53.29 -6.17
N ARG A 137 -7.37 -53.42 -5.70
CA ARG A 137 -8.16 -52.32 -5.16
C ARG A 137 -7.46 -51.61 -4.00
N GLN A 138 -6.96 -52.37 -3.02
CA GLN A 138 -6.21 -51.79 -1.90
C GLN A 138 -4.92 -51.08 -2.34
N ALA A 139 -4.22 -51.60 -3.36
CA ALA A 139 -3.04 -50.94 -3.89
C ALA A 139 -3.39 -49.60 -4.54
N VAL A 140 -4.45 -49.56 -5.35
CA VAL A 140 -4.92 -48.33 -6.02
C VAL A 140 -5.44 -47.31 -5.01
N GLU A 141 -6.24 -47.73 -4.02
CA GLU A 141 -6.74 -46.84 -2.95
C GLU A 141 -5.59 -46.21 -2.14
N ARG A 142 -4.52 -46.97 -1.86
CA ARG A 142 -3.32 -46.43 -1.19
C ARG A 142 -2.62 -45.38 -2.05
N THR A 143 -2.42 -45.64 -3.34
CA THR A 143 -1.78 -44.69 -4.26
C THR A 143 -2.61 -43.42 -4.44
N LEU A 144 -3.93 -43.55 -4.53
CA LEU A 144 -4.85 -42.40 -4.59
C LEU A 144 -4.80 -41.58 -3.30
N ALA A 145 -4.84 -42.23 -2.13
CA ALA A 145 -4.74 -41.54 -0.84
C ALA A 145 -3.38 -40.84 -0.66
N GLU A 146 -2.29 -41.42 -1.15
CA GLU A 146 -0.96 -40.82 -1.13
C GLU A 146 -0.85 -39.64 -2.10
N ALA A 147 -1.40 -39.77 -3.31
CA ALA A 147 -1.49 -38.68 -4.28
C ALA A 147 -2.34 -37.51 -3.77
N GLU A 148 -3.47 -37.80 -3.11
CA GLU A 148 -4.32 -36.79 -2.50
C GLU A 148 -3.60 -36.07 -1.35
N ARG A 149 -2.90 -36.80 -0.47
CA ARG A 149 -2.09 -36.19 0.60
C ARG A 149 -0.97 -35.31 0.05
N ASN A 150 -0.22 -35.80 -0.95
CA ASN A 150 0.87 -35.07 -1.59
C ASN A 150 0.38 -33.78 -2.28
N THR A 151 -0.87 -33.75 -2.72
CA THR A 151 -1.48 -32.59 -3.38
C THR A 151 -2.19 -31.65 -2.41
N ALA A 152 -2.90 -32.19 -1.42
CA ALA A 152 -3.65 -31.43 -0.43
C ALA A 152 -2.73 -30.75 0.59
N GLN A 153 -1.59 -31.35 0.92
CA GLN A 153 -0.66 -30.81 1.91
C GLN A 153 -0.03 -29.48 1.46
N PRO A 154 0.53 -29.35 0.23
CA PRO A 154 0.98 -28.06 -0.31
C PRO A 154 -0.14 -27.01 -0.36
N ALA A 155 -1.36 -27.39 -0.74
CA ALA A 155 -2.50 -26.49 -0.83
C ALA A 155 -2.95 -25.98 0.54
N ARG A 156 -2.95 -26.84 1.58
CA ARG A 156 -3.23 -26.46 2.97
C ARG A 156 -2.15 -25.52 3.51
N THR A 157 -0.88 -25.90 3.37
CA THR A 157 0.26 -25.06 3.77
C THR A 157 0.23 -23.69 3.10
N ALA A 158 -0.11 -23.63 1.81
CA ALA A 158 -0.20 -22.38 1.07
C ALA A 158 -1.36 -21.47 1.56
N ARG A 159 -2.53 -22.05 1.87
CA ARG A 159 -3.65 -21.30 2.46
C ARG A 159 -3.29 -20.75 3.84
N GLU A 160 -2.69 -21.57 4.69
CA GLU A 160 -2.23 -21.15 6.00
C GLU A 160 -1.20 -20.01 5.93
N ILE A 161 -0.25 -20.07 5.00
CA ILE A 161 0.70 -18.98 4.76
C ILE A 161 -0.04 -17.71 4.32
N GLY A 162 -1.03 -17.83 3.42
CA GLY A 162 -1.85 -16.72 2.95
C GLY A 162 -2.62 -16.01 4.07
N ASP A 163 -3.36 -16.77 4.88
CA ASP A 163 -4.16 -16.24 5.99
C ASP A 163 -3.26 -15.53 7.03
N ARG A 164 -2.10 -16.11 7.33
CA ARG A 164 -1.12 -15.52 8.26
C ARG A 164 -0.47 -14.27 7.70
N LEU A 165 -0.12 -14.28 6.41
CA LEU A 165 0.43 -13.11 5.74
C LEU A 165 -0.57 -11.95 5.81
N GLN A 166 -1.85 -12.21 5.59
CA GLN A 166 -2.91 -11.22 5.69
C GLN A 166 -3.07 -10.68 7.12
N ALA A 167 -2.97 -11.53 8.14
CA ALA A 167 -3.04 -11.12 9.55
C ALA A 167 -1.86 -10.24 9.99
N GLN A 168 -0.65 -10.48 9.44
CA GLN A 168 0.54 -9.70 9.77
C GLN A 168 0.76 -8.48 8.88
N ALA A 169 0.15 -8.43 7.69
CA ALA A 169 0.35 -7.38 6.71
C ALA A 169 0.12 -5.96 7.28
N PRO A 170 -0.97 -5.64 8.01
CA PRO A 170 -1.16 -4.30 8.57
C PRO A 170 -0.01 -3.84 9.46
N ARG A 171 0.58 -4.76 10.25
CA ARG A 171 1.72 -4.46 11.14
C ARG A 171 2.99 -4.16 10.35
N ALA A 172 3.27 -4.97 9.33
CA ALA A 172 4.41 -4.77 8.44
C ALA A 172 4.37 -3.39 7.77
N MET A 173 3.19 -2.90 7.40
CA MET A 173 3.07 -1.63 6.67
C MET A 173 3.41 -0.39 7.52
N PHE A 174 3.12 -0.41 8.82
CA PHE A 174 3.58 0.65 9.72
C PHE A 174 5.12 0.67 9.87
N LEU A 175 5.78 -0.49 9.78
CA LEU A 175 7.25 -0.58 9.81
C LEU A 175 7.88 -0.19 8.46
N LEU A 176 7.23 -0.53 7.35
CA LEU A 176 7.69 -0.23 6.00
C LEU A 176 7.68 1.27 5.68
N LEU A 177 6.78 2.03 6.29
CA LEU A 177 6.64 3.48 6.10
C LEU A 177 7.91 4.28 6.49
N PRO A 178 8.43 4.19 7.74
CA PRO A 178 9.68 4.84 8.10
C PRO A 178 10.88 4.24 7.36
N ALA A 179 10.86 2.94 7.01
CA ALA A 179 11.92 2.32 6.23
C ALA A 179 12.02 2.91 4.81
N PHE A 180 10.88 3.06 4.10
CA PHE A 180 10.83 3.70 2.79
C PHE A 180 11.30 5.17 2.87
N ALA A 181 10.80 5.91 3.87
CA ALA A 181 11.23 7.29 4.08
C ALA A 181 12.75 7.37 4.30
N GLY A 182 13.32 6.49 5.12
CA GLY A 182 14.77 6.37 5.37
C GLY A 182 15.57 6.00 4.12
N LEU A 183 15.12 5.02 3.33
CA LEU A 183 15.76 4.65 2.06
C LEU A 183 15.77 5.82 1.07
N SER A 184 14.65 6.52 0.93
CA SER A 184 14.57 7.68 0.05
C SER A 184 15.42 8.84 0.56
N LEU A 185 15.50 9.06 1.88
CA LEU A 185 16.41 10.04 2.48
C LEU A 185 17.88 9.69 2.18
N PHE A 186 18.26 8.42 2.35
CA PHE A 186 19.61 7.95 2.07
C PHE A 186 19.99 8.12 0.59
N ALA A 187 19.06 7.83 -0.33
CA ALA A 187 19.26 8.03 -1.77
C ALA A 187 19.48 9.51 -2.15
N PHE A 188 18.91 10.43 -1.37
CA PHE A 188 19.04 11.88 -1.55
C PHE A 188 19.92 12.56 -0.48
N ARG A 189 20.78 11.82 0.23
CA ARG A 189 21.63 12.38 1.32
C ARG A 189 22.51 13.57 0.92
N ARG A 190 22.83 13.71 -0.37
CA ARG A 190 23.60 14.84 -0.92
C ARG A 190 22.76 16.10 -1.21
N ARG A 191 21.44 16.01 -1.05
CA ARG A 191 20.46 17.09 -1.27
C ARG A 191 19.55 17.16 -0.04
N PRO A 192 20.01 17.79 1.05
CA PRO A 192 19.29 17.75 2.32
C PRO A 192 17.89 18.34 2.14
N GLN A 193 16.89 17.52 2.43
CA GLN A 193 15.48 17.89 2.48
C GLN A 193 14.96 17.44 3.85
N HIS A 194 13.91 18.10 4.35
CA HIS A 194 13.33 17.74 5.64
C HIS A 194 12.80 16.30 5.60
N TYR A 195 13.03 15.51 6.65
CA TYR A 195 12.53 14.13 6.77
C TYR A 195 11.02 14.03 6.48
N ALA A 196 10.27 15.06 6.85
CA ALA A 196 8.85 15.17 6.56
C ALA A 196 8.50 15.06 5.07
N VAL A 197 9.34 15.56 4.16
CA VAL A 197 9.13 15.43 2.70
C VAL A 197 9.20 13.96 2.29
N HIS A 198 10.18 13.23 2.80
CA HIS A 198 10.37 11.81 2.55
C HIS A 198 9.25 10.96 3.17
N LEU A 199 8.78 11.34 4.36
CA LEU A 199 7.63 10.70 5.00
C LEU A 199 6.32 10.93 4.25
N MET A 200 6.05 12.17 3.80
CA MET A 200 4.89 12.47 2.96
C MET A 200 4.94 11.72 1.63
N LEU A 201 6.12 11.64 1.01
CA LEU A 201 6.31 10.82 -0.18
C LEU A 201 6.02 9.35 0.09
N ALA A 202 6.50 8.80 1.22
CA ALA A 202 6.21 7.43 1.63
C ALA A 202 4.71 7.17 1.74
N LEU A 203 3.97 8.06 2.41
CA LEU A 203 2.52 7.95 2.58
C LEU A 203 1.78 7.94 1.23
N HIS A 204 2.13 8.85 0.31
CA HIS A 204 1.52 8.87 -1.02
C HIS A 204 1.90 7.64 -1.85
N ALA A 205 3.16 7.19 -1.79
CA ALA A 205 3.61 5.99 -2.52
C ALA A 205 2.85 4.74 -2.05
N HIS A 206 2.63 4.59 -0.74
CA HIS A 206 1.84 3.48 -0.19
C HIS A 206 0.35 3.61 -0.50
N ALA A 207 -0.21 4.82 -0.50
CA ALA A 207 -1.57 5.07 -0.94
C ALA A 207 -1.79 4.63 -2.40
N VAL A 208 -0.84 4.94 -3.30
CA VAL A 208 -0.84 4.46 -4.69
C VAL A 208 -0.70 2.94 -4.74
N ALA A 209 0.20 2.35 -3.94
CA ALA A 209 0.37 0.90 -3.90
C ALA A 209 -0.94 0.18 -3.52
N PHE A 210 -1.63 0.64 -2.48
CA PHE A 210 -2.93 0.09 -2.11
C PHE A 210 -4.00 0.29 -3.16
N LEU A 211 -4.05 1.46 -3.79
CA LEU A 211 -5.00 1.69 -4.88
C LEU A 211 -4.76 0.70 -6.04
N LEU A 212 -3.50 0.47 -6.41
CA LEU A 212 -3.13 -0.50 -7.45
C LEU A 212 -3.46 -1.93 -7.02
N LEU A 213 -3.29 -2.27 -5.73
CA LEU A 213 -3.69 -3.58 -5.20
C LEU A 213 -5.22 -3.76 -5.20
N ILE A 214 -5.99 -2.74 -4.85
CA ILE A 214 -7.46 -2.74 -4.97
C ILE A 214 -7.86 -2.95 -6.44
N LEU A 215 -7.24 -2.22 -7.36
CA LEU A 215 -7.51 -2.37 -8.79
C LEU A 215 -7.11 -3.76 -9.30
N ARG A 216 -6.02 -4.33 -8.78
CA ARG A 216 -5.61 -5.71 -9.09
C ARG A 216 -6.70 -6.73 -8.74
N LEU A 217 -7.42 -6.56 -7.62
CA LEU A 217 -8.53 -7.46 -7.24
C LEU A 217 -9.68 -7.45 -8.27
N ALA A 218 -9.84 -6.36 -9.02
CA ALA A 218 -10.89 -6.20 -10.01
C ALA A 218 -10.46 -6.56 -11.45
N LEU A 219 -9.18 -6.79 -11.70
CA LEU A 219 -8.63 -7.01 -13.04
C LEU A 219 -8.15 -8.45 -13.25
N PRO A 220 -8.20 -8.97 -14.50
CA PRO A 220 -7.62 -10.27 -14.82
C PRO A 220 -6.12 -10.35 -14.46
N ALA A 221 -5.64 -11.51 -14.01
CA ALA A 221 -4.27 -11.72 -13.54
C ALA A 221 -3.18 -11.26 -14.53
N ALA A 222 -3.42 -11.42 -15.84
CA ALA A 222 -2.49 -10.98 -16.89
C ALA A 222 -2.24 -9.45 -16.90
N ILE A 223 -3.23 -8.67 -16.45
CA ILE A 223 -3.15 -7.21 -16.33
C ILE A 223 -2.76 -6.82 -14.90
N GLY A 224 -3.40 -7.44 -13.89
CA GLY A 224 -3.16 -7.20 -12.47
C GLY A 224 -1.70 -7.42 -12.05
N GLY A 225 -1.02 -8.40 -12.66
CA GLY A 225 0.42 -8.65 -12.47
C GLY A 225 1.31 -7.46 -12.84
N LYS A 226 0.94 -6.74 -13.92
CA LYS A 226 1.74 -5.65 -14.47
C LYS A 226 1.54 -4.32 -13.74
N LEU A 227 0.44 -4.16 -12.98
CA LEU A 227 0.19 -2.95 -12.20
C LEU A 227 1.31 -2.60 -11.22
N VAL A 228 2.02 -3.61 -10.69
CA VAL A 228 3.15 -3.40 -9.77
C VAL A 228 4.27 -2.58 -10.42
N LEU A 229 4.43 -2.65 -11.74
CA LEU A 229 5.43 -1.88 -12.49
C LEU A 229 5.10 -0.38 -12.56
N VAL A 230 3.88 0.02 -12.21
CA VAL A 230 3.50 1.44 -12.14
C VAL A 230 4.20 2.14 -10.98
N LEU A 231 4.46 1.46 -9.86
CA LEU A 231 5.10 2.06 -8.68
C LEU A 231 6.51 2.63 -8.92
N PRO A 232 7.47 1.90 -9.52
CA PRO A 232 8.79 2.46 -9.79
C PRO A 232 8.75 3.63 -10.79
N LEU A 233 7.83 3.58 -11.78
CA LEU A 233 7.62 4.68 -12.71
C LEU A 233 7.04 5.91 -11.98
N TRP A 234 6.01 5.71 -11.17
CA TRP A 234 5.40 6.74 -10.34
C TRP A 234 6.45 7.40 -9.44
N LEU A 235 7.32 6.60 -8.82
CA LEU A 235 8.40 7.09 -7.96
C LEU A 235 9.43 7.91 -8.72
N LEU A 236 9.82 7.48 -9.93
CA LEU A 236 10.73 8.23 -10.81
C LEU A 236 10.17 9.62 -11.12
N PHE A 237 8.91 9.71 -11.53
CA PHE A 237 8.27 11.00 -11.81
C PHE A 237 8.08 11.85 -10.55
N ALA A 238 7.73 11.25 -9.39
CA ALA A 238 7.69 11.94 -8.11
C ALA A 238 9.07 12.54 -7.73
N PHE A 239 10.15 11.77 -7.88
CA PHE A 239 11.50 12.26 -7.64
C PHE A 239 11.89 13.39 -8.60
N ARG A 240 11.50 13.29 -9.87
CA ARG A 240 11.72 14.34 -10.86
C ARG A 240 10.99 15.63 -10.50
N HIS A 241 9.78 15.55 -9.95
CA HIS A 241 9.01 16.71 -9.50
C HIS A 241 9.59 17.32 -8.22
N LEU A 242 9.92 16.49 -7.22
CA LEU A 242 10.30 16.96 -5.88
C LEU A 242 11.76 17.41 -5.77
N PHE A 243 12.69 16.67 -6.38
CA PHE A 243 14.12 16.88 -6.13
C PHE A 243 14.88 17.47 -7.32
N GLY A 244 14.30 17.40 -8.52
CA GLY A 244 14.91 17.85 -9.77
C GLY A 244 16.24 17.15 -10.12
N GLY A 245 16.72 17.34 -11.35
CA GLY A 245 18.02 16.83 -11.81
C GLY A 245 17.95 15.99 -13.08
N ARG A 246 19.08 15.34 -13.40
CA ARG A 246 19.26 14.55 -14.63
C ARG A 246 18.49 13.23 -14.54
N TRP A 247 17.80 12.86 -15.62
CA TRP A 247 16.92 11.68 -15.66
C TRP A 247 17.61 10.38 -15.27
N TRP A 248 18.83 10.11 -15.77
CA TRP A 248 19.55 8.87 -15.44
C TRP A 248 19.91 8.76 -13.96
N ALA A 249 20.27 9.87 -13.31
CA ALA A 249 20.63 9.89 -11.89
C ALA A 249 19.39 9.67 -11.02
N LEU A 250 18.24 10.22 -11.43
CA LEU A 250 16.96 9.98 -10.78
C LEU A 250 16.47 8.55 -10.99
N ALA A 251 16.62 8.01 -12.20
CA ALA A 251 16.31 6.61 -12.51
C ALA A 251 17.14 5.64 -11.66
N ALA A 252 18.46 5.88 -11.53
CA ALA A 252 19.32 5.08 -10.67
C ALA A 252 18.88 5.11 -9.20
N ARG A 253 18.50 6.28 -8.68
CA ARG A 253 17.98 6.43 -7.30
C ARG A 253 16.61 5.78 -7.12
N ALA A 254 15.70 5.96 -8.07
CA ALA A 254 14.38 5.32 -8.06
C ALA A 254 14.49 3.80 -8.13
N GLY A 255 15.38 3.29 -8.99
CA GLY A 255 15.71 1.87 -9.08
C GLY A 255 16.28 1.34 -7.77
N PHE A 256 17.28 2.02 -7.19
CA PHE A 256 17.83 1.66 -5.89
C PHE A 256 16.77 1.60 -4.79
N VAL A 257 15.98 2.67 -4.61
CA VAL A 257 14.92 2.71 -3.59
C VAL A 257 13.89 1.61 -3.81
N SER A 258 13.45 1.41 -5.06
CA SER A 258 12.44 0.39 -5.39
C SER A 258 12.96 -1.03 -5.15
N ALA A 259 14.19 -1.33 -5.57
CA ALA A 259 14.81 -2.65 -5.40
C ALA A 259 15.08 -2.96 -3.91
N SER A 260 15.68 -2.02 -3.18
CA SER A 260 15.91 -2.16 -1.74
C SER A 260 14.60 -2.31 -0.97
N TYR A 261 13.57 -1.55 -1.33
CA TYR A 261 12.26 -1.65 -0.70
C TYR A 261 11.55 -2.97 -1.01
N ALA A 262 11.64 -3.49 -2.24
CA ALA A 262 11.11 -4.79 -2.60
C ALA A 262 11.80 -5.93 -1.81
N LEU A 263 13.13 -5.85 -1.65
CA LEU A 263 13.88 -6.81 -0.82
C LEU A 263 13.45 -6.74 0.64
N LEU A 264 13.29 -5.54 1.21
CA LEU A 264 12.78 -5.36 2.57
C LEU A 264 11.37 -5.94 2.75
N LEU A 265 10.50 -5.75 1.76
CA LEU A 265 9.15 -6.32 1.78
C LEU A 265 9.21 -7.86 1.80
N VAL A 266 10.00 -8.47 0.91
CA VAL A 266 10.19 -9.94 0.89
C VAL A 266 10.78 -10.44 2.22
N ALA A 267 11.79 -9.75 2.76
CA ALA A 267 12.40 -10.11 4.04
C ALA A 267 11.41 -10.00 5.21
N ALA A 268 10.56 -8.96 5.23
CA ALA A 268 9.53 -8.80 6.25
C ALA A 268 8.48 -9.93 6.19
N ILE A 269 8.08 -10.32 4.97
CA ILE A 269 7.18 -11.47 4.74
C ILE A 269 7.85 -12.76 5.23
N ALA A 270 9.10 -13.01 4.84
CA ALA A 270 9.84 -14.20 5.25
C ALA A 270 10.05 -14.28 6.77
N ALA A 271 10.42 -13.17 7.41
CA ALA A 271 10.57 -13.09 8.86
C ALA A 271 9.24 -13.36 9.58
N GLY A 272 8.12 -12.83 9.05
CA GLY A 272 6.79 -13.09 9.56
C GLY A 272 6.39 -14.57 9.52
N VAL A 273 6.74 -15.26 8.43
CA VAL A 273 6.55 -16.71 8.26
C VAL A 273 7.46 -17.50 9.22
N LEU A 274 8.74 -17.13 9.35
CA LEU A 274 9.70 -17.82 10.21
C LEU A 274 9.38 -17.67 11.71
N LEU A 275 9.03 -16.47 12.17
CA LEU A 275 8.64 -16.23 13.56
C LEU A 275 7.43 -17.08 13.97
N PHE A 276 6.49 -17.27 13.05
CA PHE A 276 5.33 -18.15 13.29
C PHE A 276 5.74 -19.63 13.35
N ALA A 277 6.59 -20.08 12.43
CA ALA A 277 7.09 -21.45 12.45
C ALA A 277 7.85 -21.78 13.76
N ALA A 278 8.41 -20.76 14.41
CA ALA A 278 9.12 -20.88 15.68
C ALA A 278 8.22 -20.79 16.93
N THR A 279 6.97 -20.35 16.82
CA THR A 279 6.02 -20.33 17.97
C THR A 279 5.31 -21.68 18.08
N PRO A 280 5.57 -22.50 19.10
CA PRO A 280 4.79 -23.70 19.35
C PRO A 280 3.34 -23.30 19.68
N ALA A 281 2.39 -24.04 19.10
CA ALA A 281 0.95 -23.85 19.30
C ALA A 281 0.52 -24.10 20.75
#